data_AF-A0AAW9GQL7-F1
#
_entry.id   AF-A0AAW9GQL7-F1
#
_cell.length_a   1.000
_cell.length_b   1.000
_cell.length_c   1.000
_cell.angle_alpha   90.00
_cell.angle_beta   90.00
_cell.angle_gamma   90.00
#
_symmetry.space_group_name_H-M   'P 1'
#
loop_
_entity.id
_entity.type
_entity.pdbx_description
1 polymer ?
#
loop_
_entity_poly.entity_id
_entity_poly.type
_entity_poly.pdbx_seq_one_letter_code
_entity_poly.pdbx_strand_id
1 'polypeptide(L)'
;MAIWYYVDATRERHGPLPASALLERLHDGRLQRETLVWREGLPEWRPLHAVAAELGLPDAPTPPPLPPPLQTAAPVPPAATAAPRSGLSGCAIMAIVGTIVGVLLVAFLGIAAAIALPAYQDYLARAKVAQALDHLAPLKDQIAAFNAQEHRCAVNGDTGFGAPQSYAGDTIAQVRVGRFDNGHCGLEATLHLPDHKRLDGKALWLDYDERTSAWNCSSDLDDRVLPVHCRGG
;
A
#
# COMPACT_ATOMS: atom_id res chain seq x y z
N MET A 1 1.04 -36.92 -23.84
CA MET A 1 0.08 -37.53 -22.90
C MET A 1 -1.10 -36.57 -22.76
N ALA A 2 -2.30 -36.94 -23.19
CA ALA A 2 -3.45 -36.03 -23.12
C ALA A 2 -3.95 -35.91 -21.67
N ILE A 3 -4.14 -34.68 -21.21
CA ILE A 3 -4.68 -34.36 -19.89
C ILE A 3 -6.21 -34.24 -19.98
N TRP A 4 -6.92 -34.97 -19.12
CA TRP A 4 -8.37 -35.04 -19.10
C TRP A 4 -8.95 -34.49 -17.80
N TYR A 5 -10.16 -33.95 -17.93
CA TYR A 5 -11.01 -33.47 -16.86
C TYR A 5 -12.39 -34.10 -17.01
N TYR A 6 -13.09 -34.33 -15.90
CA TYR A 6 -14.47 -34.83 -15.91
C TYR A 6 -15.33 -34.11 -14.87
N VAL A 7 -16.64 -34.20 -15.02
CA VAL A 7 -17.62 -33.69 -14.06
C VAL A 7 -18.37 -34.86 -13.44
N ASP A 8 -18.37 -34.99 -12.12
CA ASP A 8 -19.08 -36.07 -11.44
C ASP A 8 -20.60 -35.83 -11.32
N ALA A 9 -21.31 -36.79 -10.72
CA ALA A 9 -22.76 -36.68 -10.49
C ALA A 9 -23.15 -35.49 -9.60
N THR A 10 -22.23 -34.98 -8.78
CA THR A 10 -22.40 -33.80 -7.92
C THR A 10 -22.06 -32.48 -8.62
N ARG A 11 -21.75 -32.53 -9.93
CA ARG A 11 -21.33 -31.39 -10.78
C ARG A 11 -20.00 -30.74 -10.38
N GLU A 12 -19.14 -31.46 -9.66
CA GLU A 12 -17.79 -30.99 -9.35
C GLU A 12 -16.82 -31.37 -10.47
N ARG A 13 -15.88 -30.45 -10.77
CA ARG A 13 -14.86 -30.64 -11.81
C ARG A 13 -13.63 -31.31 -11.22
N HIS A 14 -13.25 -32.46 -11.78
CA HIS A 14 -12.10 -33.24 -11.35
C HIS A 14 -11.04 -33.32 -12.45
N GLY A 15 -9.77 -33.18 -12.09
CA GLY A 15 -8.61 -33.22 -12.98
C GLY A 15 -7.43 -32.41 -12.41
N PRO A 16 -6.25 -32.38 -13.06
CA PRO A 16 -5.90 -33.08 -14.29
C PRO A 16 -5.61 -34.57 -14.07
N LEU A 17 -6.16 -35.44 -14.91
CA LEU A 17 -5.96 -36.89 -14.85
C LEU A 17 -5.45 -37.44 -16.19
N PRO A 18 -4.56 -38.46 -16.19
CA PRO A 18 -4.22 -39.16 -17.41
C PRO A 18 -5.40 -40.02 -17.91
N ALA A 19 -5.45 -40.30 -19.21
CA ALA A 19 -6.52 -41.09 -19.82
C ALA A 19 -6.72 -42.47 -19.16
N SER A 20 -5.64 -43.11 -18.67
CA SER A 20 -5.70 -44.40 -17.96
C SER A 20 -6.48 -44.32 -16.65
N ALA A 21 -6.32 -43.24 -15.88
CA ALA A 21 -7.04 -43.04 -14.62
C ALA A 21 -8.54 -42.77 -14.84
N LEU A 22 -8.92 -42.24 -16.01
CA LEU A 22 -10.32 -42.07 -16.39
C LEU A 22 -10.98 -43.42 -16.71
N LEU A 23 -10.25 -44.30 -17.40
CA LEU A 23 -10.71 -45.66 -17.73
C LEU A 23 -10.84 -46.55 -16.49
N GLU A 24 -9.90 -46.46 -15.56
CA GLU A 24 -9.95 -47.19 -14.29
C GLU A 24 -11.21 -46.82 -13.49
N ARG A 25 -11.54 -45.52 -13.40
CA ARG A 25 -12.75 -45.04 -12.71
C ARG A 25 -14.05 -45.43 -13.43
N LEU A 26 -14.02 -45.59 -14.75
CA LEU A 26 -15.15 -46.14 -15.51
C LEU A 26 -15.35 -47.64 -15.20
N HIS A 27 -14.26 -48.40 -15.11
CA HIS A 27 -14.30 -49.82 -14.72
C HIS A 27 -14.79 -50.01 -13.28
N ASP A 28 -14.38 -49.12 -12.37
CA ASP A 28 -14.82 -49.12 -10.96
C ASP A 28 -16.29 -48.67 -10.78
N GLY A 29 -16.99 -48.33 -11.86
CA GLY A 29 -18.37 -47.83 -11.82
C GLY A 29 -18.53 -46.45 -11.20
N ARG A 30 -17.42 -45.75 -10.94
CA ARG A 30 -17.40 -44.39 -10.38
C ARG A 30 -17.72 -43.32 -11.42
N LEU A 31 -17.52 -43.64 -12.70
CA LEU A 31 -17.94 -42.82 -13.84
C LEU A 31 -18.90 -43.61 -14.72
N GLN A 32 -19.88 -42.92 -15.29
CA GLN A 32 -20.84 -43.48 -16.23
C GLN A 32 -20.50 -43.03 -17.66
N ARG A 33 -21.07 -43.67 -18.69
CA ARG A 33 -20.78 -43.37 -20.11
C ARG A 33 -21.31 -42.00 -20.55
N GLU A 34 -22.22 -41.43 -19.78
CA GLU A 34 -22.90 -40.15 -19.98
C GLU A 34 -22.16 -39.01 -19.29
N THR A 35 -21.17 -39.33 -18.44
CA THR A 35 -20.35 -38.37 -17.70
C THR A 35 -19.65 -37.43 -18.67
N LEU A 36 -19.75 -36.13 -18.40
CA LEU A 36 -19.11 -35.10 -19.23
C LEU A 36 -17.61 -35.07 -18.97
N VAL A 37 -16.84 -35.17 -20.06
CA VAL A 37 -15.38 -35.13 -20.06
C VAL A 37 -14.88 -34.07 -21.02
N TRP A 38 -13.71 -33.51 -20.71
CA TRP A 38 -13.05 -32.51 -21.53
C TRP A 38 -11.55 -32.69 -21.49
N ARG A 39 -10.90 -32.36 -22.60
CA ARG A 39 -9.44 -32.27 -22.71
C ARG A 39 -9.06 -31.05 -23.53
N GLU A 40 -7.81 -30.65 -23.39
CA GLU A 40 -7.21 -29.63 -24.23
C GLU A 40 -7.33 -30.01 -25.72
N GLY A 41 -7.93 -29.12 -26.51
CA GLY A 41 -8.25 -29.34 -27.94
C GLY A 41 -9.71 -29.68 -28.25
N LEU A 42 -10.56 -29.95 -27.25
CA LEU A 42 -12.01 -30.07 -27.47
C LEU A 42 -12.69 -28.69 -27.35
N PRO A 43 -13.60 -28.32 -28.27
CA PRO A 43 -14.29 -27.03 -28.24
C PRO A 43 -15.28 -26.91 -27.07
N GLU A 44 -15.81 -28.04 -26.58
CA GLU A 44 -16.80 -28.11 -25.50
C GLU A 44 -16.72 -29.43 -24.73
N TRP A 45 -17.38 -29.49 -23.56
CA TRP A 45 -17.51 -30.72 -22.77
C TRP A 45 -18.37 -31.74 -23.52
N ARG A 46 -17.85 -32.96 -23.68
CA ARG A 46 -18.56 -34.04 -24.39
C ARG A 46 -18.78 -35.23 -23.47
N PRO A 47 -19.87 -35.98 -23.61
CA PRO A 47 -20.08 -37.16 -22.80
C PRO A 47 -19.05 -38.24 -23.17
N LEU A 48 -18.64 -39.04 -22.18
CA LEU A 48 -17.56 -40.02 -22.31
C LEU A 48 -17.75 -41.01 -23.47
N HIS A 49 -18.99 -41.43 -23.75
CA HIS A 49 -19.30 -42.29 -24.90
C HIS A 49 -18.98 -41.64 -26.25
N ALA A 50 -19.13 -40.32 -26.37
CA ALA A 50 -18.90 -39.60 -27.62
C ALA A 50 -17.40 -39.46 -27.97
N VAL A 51 -16.53 -39.75 -26.99
CA VAL A 51 -15.06 -39.78 -27.15
C VAL A 51 -14.48 -41.17 -26.87
N ALA A 52 -15.33 -42.21 -26.81
CA ALA A 52 -14.94 -43.59 -26.48
C ALA A 52 -13.93 -44.19 -27.47
N ALA A 53 -14.09 -43.89 -28.77
CA ALA A 53 -13.19 -44.34 -29.82
C ALA A 53 -11.75 -43.81 -29.66
N GLU A 54 -11.57 -42.61 -29.11
CA GLU A 54 -10.25 -42.01 -28.88
C GLU A 54 -9.57 -42.54 -27.60
N LEU A 55 -10.36 -43.06 -26.67
CA LEU A 55 -9.91 -43.64 -25.40
C LEU A 55 -9.65 -45.16 -25.50
N GLY A 56 -9.87 -45.78 -26.67
CA GLY A 56 -9.70 -47.21 -26.89
C GLY A 56 -10.78 -48.08 -26.24
N LEU A 57 -11.95 -47.52 -25.95
CA LEU A 57 -13.09 -48.26 -25.42
C LEU A 57 -13.80 -49.03 -26.55
N PRO A 58 -14.26 -50.27 -26.32
CA PRO A 58 -15.02 -51.02 -27.31
C PRO A 58 -16.34 -50.32 -27.63
N ASP A 59 -16.68 -50.26 -28.93
CA ASP A 59 -17.94 -49.69 -29.41
C ASP A 59 -19.14 -50.29 -28.66
N ALA A 60 -20.09 -49.45 -28.27
CA ALA A 60 -21.40 -49.93 -27.84
C ALA A 60 -22.09 -50.61 -29.03
N PRO A 61 -22.84 -51.71 -28.82
CA PRO A 61 -23.59 -52.33 -29.90
C PRO A 61 -24.56 -51.30 -30.51
N THR A 62 -24.54 -51.16 -31.83
CA THR A 62 -25.49 -50.37 -32.59
C THR A 62 -26.91 -50.90 -32.34
N PRO A 63 -27.88 -50.06 -31.95
CA PRO A 63 -29.28 -50.49 -31.95
C PRO A 63 -29.73 -50.75 -33.40
N PRO A 64 -30.55 -51.79 -33.64
CA PRO A 64 -31.08 -52.07 -34.98
C PRO A 64 -32.02 -50.94 -35.45
N PRO A 65 -32.17 -50.73 -36.78
CA PRO A 65 -33.08 -49.72 -37.31
C PRO A 65 -34.53 -50.10 -37.01
N LEU A 66 -35.24 -49.26 -36.27
CA LEU A 66 -36.67 -49.39 -36.05
C LEU A 66 -37.46 -48.80 -37.25
N PRO A 67 -38.62 -49.41 -37.60
CA PRO A 67 -39.51 -48.99 -38.68
C PRO A 67 -40.20 -47.64 -38.40
N PRO A 68 -40.79 -46.98 -39.42
CA PRO A 68 -41.43 -45.68 -39.24
C PRO A 68 -42.63 -45.76 -38.29
N PRO A 69 -42.87 -44.75 -37.43
CA PRO A 69 -44.00 -44.79 -36.51
C PRO A 69 -45.31 -44.52 -37.26
N LEU A 70 -46.26 -45.44 -37.10
CA LEU A 70 -47.68 -45.20 -37.30
C LEU A 70 -48.17 -44.18 -36.25
N GLN A 71 -48.85 -43.14 -36.72
CA GLN A 71 -49.51 -42.14 -35.88
C GLN A 71 -50.74 -42.76 -35.21
N THR A 72 -50.87 -42.72 -33.87
CA THR A 72 -52.16 -42.45 -33.19
C THR A 72 -51.99 -42.11 -31.70
N ALA A 73 -52.65 -41.01 -31.26
CA ALA A 73 -53.25 -40.69 -29.95
C ALA A 73 -52.35 -40.66 -28.69
N ALA A 74 -52.42 -39.73 -27.72
CA ALA A 74 -53.25 -38.56 -27.38
C ALA A 74 -52.45 -37.73 -26.34
N PRO A 75 -52.78 -36.46 -26.03
CA PRO A 75 -51.84 -35.56 -25.34
C PRO A 75 -51.79 -35.81 -23.83
N VAL A 76 -50.57 -35.93 -23.30
CA VAL A 76 -50.30 -35.78 -21.87
C VAL A 76 -50.16 -34.27 -21.58
N PRO A 77 -50.69 -33.74 -20.47
CA PRO A 77 -50.57 -32.32 -20.17
C PRO A 77 -49.09 -31.95 -19.99
N PRO A 78 -48.64 -30.76 -20.46
CA PRO A 78 -47.27 -30.34 -20.23
C PRO A 78 -47.06 -30.17 -18.72
N ALA A 79 -46.11 -30.92 -18.16
CA ALA A 79 -45.54 -30.60 -16.86
C ALA A 79 -45.03 -29.16 -16.95
N ALA A 80 -45.57 -28.30 -16.07
CA ALA A 80 -45.25 -26.89 -16.02
C ALA A 80 -43.72 -26.70 -16.04
N THR A 81 -43.22 -26.08 -17.10
CA THR A 81 -41.88 -25.52 -17.14
C THR A 81 -41.78 -24.52 -15.99
N ALA A 82 -40.97 -24.85 -14.98
CA ALA A 82 -40.61 -23.89 -13.96
C ALA A 82 -39.96 -22.68 -14.64
N ALA A 83 -40.56 -21.50 -14.48
CA ALA A 83 -40.06 -20.26 -15.03
C ALA A 83 -38.59 -20.04 -14.59
N PRO A 84 -37.70 -19.52 -15.46
CA PRO A 84 -36.41 -19.04 -15.01
C PRO A 84 -36.67 -17.91 -14.02
N ARG A 85 -36.27 -18.11 -12.76
CA ARG A 85 -36.29 -17.03 -11.77
C ARG A 85 -35.36 -15.93 -12.28
N SER A 86 -35.90 -14.74 -12.53
CA SER A 86 -35.14 -13.59 -12.98
C SER A 86 -34.11 -13.21 -11.91
N GLY A 87 -32.90 -13.76 -12.03
CA GLY A 87 -31.75 -13.32 -11.26
C GLY A 87 -31.44 -11.87 -11.62
N LEU A 88 -31.01 -11.10 -10.62
CA LEU A 88 -30.60 -9.71 -10.75
C LEU A 88 -29.71 -9.55 -11.99
N SER A 89 -30.09 -8.65 -12.92
CA SER A 89 -29.37 -8.37 -14.16
C SER A 89 -27.85 -8.26 -13.88
N GLY A 90 -27.02 -8.96 -14.64
CA GLY A 90 -25.56 -9.02 -14.41
C GLY A 90 -24.87 -7.65 -14.34
N CYS A 91 -25.51 -6.60 -14.89
CA CYS A 91 -25.07 -5.21 -14.74
C CYS A 91 -25.20 -4.68 -13.29
N ALA A 92 -26.24 -5.07 -12.55
CA ALA A 92 -26.44 -4.68 -11.16
C ALA A 92 -25.40 -5.32 -10.23
N ILE A 93 -25.00 -6.57 -10.48
CA ILE A 93 -23.95 -7.25 -9.70
C ILE A 93 -22.59 -6.58 -9.93
N MET A 94 -22.25 -6.25 -11.18
CA MET A 94 -20.98 -5.55 -11.49
C MET A 94 -20.92 -4.15 -10.87
N ALA A 95 -22.03 -3.42 -10.85
CA ALA A 95 -22.11 -2.13 -10.17
C ALA A 95 -21.91 -2.28 -8.65
N ILE A 96 -22.57 -3.26 -8.02
CA ILE A 96 -22.42 -3.52 -6.58
C ILE A 96 -20.99 -3.92 -6.25
N VAL A 97 -20.39 -4.86 -6.99
CA VAL A 97 -19.00 -5.29 -6.78
C VAL A 97 -18.05 -4.11 -6.96
N GLY A 98 -18.22 -3.29 -8.00
CA GLY A 98 -17.42 -2.09 -8.22
C GLY A 98 -17.51 -1.09 -7.06
N THR A 99 -18.72 -0.84 -6.53
CA THR A 99 -18.89 0.04 -5.37
C THR A 99 -18.23 -0.53 -4.11
N ILE A 100 -18.41 -1.83 -3.83
CA ILE A 100 -17.80 -2.48 -2.67
C ILE A 100 -16.27 -2.44 -2.77
N VAL A 101 -15.71 -2.82 -3.92
CA VAL A 101 -14.25 -2.79 -4.14
C VAL A 101 -13.73 -1.35 -4.04
N GLY A 102 -14.42 -0.37 -4.61
CA GLY A 102 -14.06 1.03 -4.51
C GLY A 102 -14.03 1.55 -3.07
N VAL A 103 -15.06 1.24 -2.27
CA VAL A 103 -15.13 1.63 -0.85
C VAL A 103 -14.00 0.97 -0.06
N LEU A 104 -13.72 -0.32 -0.30
CA LEU A 104 -12.62 -1.03 0.36
C LEU A 104 -11.25 -0.43 -0.01
N LEU A 105 -11.05 -0.06 -1.27
CA LEU A 105 -9.80 0.59 -1.72
C LEU A 105 -9.62 1.97 -1.10
N VAL A 106 -10.67 2.80 -1.07
CA VAL A 106 -10.61 4.13 -0.43
C VAL A 106 -10.36 4.00 1.06
N ALA A 107 -11.01 3.05 1.74
CA ALA A 107 -10.77 2.79 3.15
C ALA A 107 -9.32 2.36 3.41
N PHE A 108 -8.78 1.45 2.60
CA PHE A 108 -7.39 1.00 2.71
C PHE A 108 -6.39 2.15 2.50
N LEU A 109 -6.56 2.94 1.44
CA LEU A 109 -5.70 4.10 1.16
C LEU A 109 -5.80 5.15 2.27
N GLY A 110 -7.00 5.38 2.82
CA GLY A 110 -7.21 6.28 3.95
C GLY A 110 -6.40 5.87 5.18
N ILE A 111 -6.42 4.59 5.54
CA ILE A 111 -5.64 4.05 6.67
C ILE A 111 -4.14 4.16 6.39
N ALA A 112 -3.71 3.79 5.18
CA ALA A 112 -2.30 3.88 4.79
C ALA A 112 -1.80 5.34 4.85
N ALA A 113 -2.57 6.29 4.30
CA ALA A 113 -2.26 7.71 4.32
C ALA A 113 -2.21 8.26 5.76
N ALA A 114 -3.12 7.83 6.64
CA ALA A 114 -3.14 8.26 8.04
C ALA A 114 -1.87 7.87 8.81
N ILE A 115 -1.15 6.82 8.40
CA ILE A 115 0.13 6.42 9.01
C ILE A 115 1.32 7.05 8.27
N ALA A 116 1.29 7.06 6.94
CA ALA A 116 2.39 7.54 6.12
C ALA A 116 2.57 9.07 6.19
N LEU A 117 1.47 9.83 6.17
CA LEU A 117 1.52 11.29 6.19
C LEU A 117 2.16 11.87 7.46
N PRO A 118 1.77 11.49 8.70
CA PRO A 118 2.39 12.07 9.89
C PRO A 118 3.89 11.76 9.97
N ALA A 119 4.30 10.54 9.60
CA ALA A 119 5.71 10.18 9.55
C ALA A 119 6.50 11.00 8.52
N TYR A 120 5.93 11.21 7.33
CA TYR A 120 6.55 12.02 6.28
C TYR A 120 6.65 13.50 6.67
N GLN A 121 5.61 14.05 7.31
CA GLN A 121 5.63 15.42 7.82
C GLN A 121 6.70 15.63 8.89
N ASP A 122 6.92 14.64 9.76
CA ASP A 122 7.98 14.70 10.78
C ASP A 122 9.38 14.60 10.13
N TYR A 123 9.53 13.84 9.04
CA TYR A 123 10.77 13.81 8.26
C TYR A 123 11.06 15.19 7.63
N LEU A 124 10.08 15.80 6.98
CA LEU A 124 10.24 17.14 6.39
C LEU A 124 10.54 18.19 7.46
N ALA A 125 9.88 18.10 8.62
CA ALA A 125 10.14 18.98 9.74
C ALA A 125 11.59 18.88 10.22
N ARG A 126 12.12 17.67 10.41
CA ARG A 126 13.51 17.46 10.79
C ARG A 126 14.49 17.98 9.75
N ALA A 127 14.19 17.80 8.47
CA ALA A 127 15.02 18.33 7.38
C ALA A 127 15.08 19.86 7.41
N LYS A 128 13.95 20.53 7.66
CA LYS A 128 13.89 22.00 7.79
C LYS A 128 14.63 22.52 9.02
N VAL A 129 14.55 21.82 10.15
CA VAL A 129 15.33 22.17 11.35
C VAL A 129 16.83 22.01 11.08
N ALA A 130 17.24 20.92 10.42
CA ALA A 130 18.64 20.73 10.03
C ALA A 130 19.13 21.84 9.09
N GLN A 131 18.32 22.22 8.09
CA GLN A 131 18.61 23.35 7.21
C GLN A 131 18.81 24.65 7.99
N ALA A 132 17.96 24.92 8.99
CA ALA A 132 18.08 26.10 9.84
C ALA A 132 19.39 26.07 10.65
N LEU A 133 19.76 24.92 11.22
CA LEU A 133 21.03 24.76 11.95
C LEU A 133 22.26 24.96 11.05
N ASP A 134 22.19 24.48 9.80
CA ASP A 134 23.26 24.68 8.81
C ASP A 134 23.46 26.17 8.47
N HIS A 135 22.37 26.96 8.44
CA HIS A 135 22.47 28.42 8.24
C HIS A 135 23.14 29.13 9.43
N LEU A 136 23.05 28.56 10.63
CA LEU A 136 23.65 29.13 11.84
C LEU A 136 25.13 28.74 12.01
N ALA A 137 25.60 27.71 11.31
CA ALA A 137 26.99 27.24 11.38
C ALA A 137 28.05 28.34 11.26
N PRO A 138 28.04 29.22 10.24
CA PRO A 138 29.06 30.27 10.13
C PRO A 138 29.00 31.29 11.27
N LEU A 139 27.82 31.53 11.85
CA LEU A 139 27.65 32.44 12.97
C LEU A 139 28.23 31.85 14.27
N LYS A 140 28.14 30.53 14.46
CA LYS A 140 28.81 29.83 15.56
C LYS A 140 30.32 30.04 15.52
N ASP A 141 30.93 29.89 14.36
CA ASP A 141 32.38 30.08 14.20
C ASP A 141 32.79 31.54 14.49
N GLN A 142 31.98 32.51 14.08
CA GLN A 142 32.20 33.92 14.40
C GLN A 142 32.10 34.21 15.90
N ILE A 143 31.10 33.64 16.60
CA ILE A 143 30.97 33.79 18.06
C ILE A 143 32.17 33.20 18.78
N ALA A 144 32.60 32.00 18.39
CA ALA A 144 33.76 31.34 18.99
C ALA A 144 35.05 32.15 18.76
N ALA A 145 35.26 32.66 17.54
CA ALA A 145 36.40 33.50 17.20
C ALA A 145 36.40 34.82 17.99
N PHE A 146 35.23 35.46 18.11
CA PHE A 146 35.08 36.69 18.87
C PHE A 146 35.38 36.49 20.36
N ASN A 147 34.82 35.43 20.97
CA ASN A 147 35.06 35.11 22.37
C ASN A 147 36.54 34.83 22.65
N ALA A 148 37.23 34.15 21.73
CA ALA A 148 38.66 33.88 21.84
C ALA A 148 39.53 35.15 21.79
N GLN A 149 39.09 36.21 21.09
CA GLN A 149 39.82 37.46 20.94
C GLN A 149 39.49 38.48 22.04
N GLU A 150 38.21 38.67 22.33
CA GLU A 150 37.70 39.74 23.20
C GLU A 150 37.45 39.27 24.65
N HIS A 151 37.54 37.97 24.91
CA HIS A 151 37.28 37.34 26.22
C HIS A 151 35.91 37.71 26.83
N ARG A 152 34.92 37.96 25.96
CA ARG A 152 33.53 38.23 26.33
C ARG A 152 32.58 37.60 25.30
N CYS A 153 31.30 37.56 25.64
CA CYS A 153 30.27 37.19 24.67
C CYS A 153 30.09 38.27 23.62
N ALA A 154 29.95 37.83 22.37
CA ALA A 154 29.42 38.64 21.30
C ALA A 154 27.96 38.98 21.61
N VAL A 155 27.53 40.17 21.22
CA VAL A 155 26.12 40.59 21.20
C VAL A 155 25.78 41.18 19.84
N ASN A 156 24.51 41.17 19.45
CA ASN A 156 24.08 41.93 18.27
C ASN A 156 24.48 43.41 18.42
N GLY A 157 25.13 43.96 17.39
CA GLY A 157 25.69 45.32 17.39
C GLY A 157 27.21 45.37 17.55
N ASP A 158 27.86 44.29 17.98
CA ASP A 158 29.30 44.15 17.89
C ASP A 158 29.76 44.11 16.41
N THR A 159 31.02 44.47 16.15
CA THR A 159 31.59 44.39 14.79
C THR A 159 31.48 42.96 14.25
N GLY A 160 30.81 42.79 13.11
CA GLY A 160 30.52 41.48 12.51
C GLY A 160 29.19 40.84 12.96
N PHE A 161 28.53 41.40 13.98
CA PHE A 161 27.24 40.93 14.49
C PHE A 161 26.13 41.95 14.20
N GLY A 162 25.29 41.65 13.21
CA GLY A 162 24.18 42.51 12.80
C GLY A 162 23.02 42.57 13.81
N ALA A 163 22.00 43.36 13.50
CA ALA A 163 20.75 43.37 14.26
C ALA A 163 20.04 42.00 14.13
N PRO A 164 19.21 41.57 15.10
CA PRO A 164 18.62 40.23 15.07
C PRO A 164 17.89 39.88 13.76
N GLN A 165 17.18 40.85 13.17
CA GLN A 165 16.41 40.67 11.94
C GLN A 165 17.29 40.64 10.67
N SER A 166 18.56 41.05 10.73
CA SER A 166 19.44 40.97 9.56
C SER A 166 19.83 39.54 9.20
N TYR A 167 19.59 38.59 10.11
CA TYR A 167 19.81 37.16 9.89
C TYR A 167 18.57 36.44 9.32
N ALA A 168 17.50 37.19 9.03
CA ALA A 168 16.30 36.61 8.45
C ALA A 168 16.58 35.95 7.09
N GLY A 169 15.95 34.81 6.84
CA GLY A 169 16.09 34.04 5.61
C GLY A 169 14.97 32.99 5.48
N ASP A 170 15.19 31.98 4.66
CA ASP A 170 14.15 31.00 4.29
C ASP A 170 13.56 30.23 5.48
N THR A 171 14.36 29.94 6.51
CA THR A 171 13.94 29.15 7.69
C THR A 171 14.08 29.91 9.01
N ILE A 172 14.64 31.12 8.99
CA ILE A 172 15.00 31.91 10.18
C ILE A 172 14.29 33.26 10.11
N ALA A 173 13.56 33.62 11.15
CA ALA A 173 12.95 34.94 11.31
C ALA A 173 13.98 35.97 11.80
N GLN A 174 14.79 35.58 12.78
CA GLN A 174 15.78 36.42 13.44
C GLN A 174 16.74 35.57 14.26
N VAL A 175 17.93 36.12 14.54
CA VAL A 175 18.92 35.51 15.43
C VAL A 175 19.40 36.52 16.46
N ARG A 176 19.14 36.22 17.73
CA ARG A 176 19.70 36.97 18.86
C ARG A 176 21.02 36.33 19.25
N VAL A 177 22.07 37.11 19.32
CA VAL A 177 23.41 36.70 19.79
C VAL A 177 23.65 37.38 21.12
N GLY A 178 24.11 36.62 22.11
CA GLY A 178 24.34 37.17 23.43
C GLY A 178 24.57 36.13 24.50
N ARG A 179 24.47 36.60 25.75
CA ARG A 179 24.40 35.75 26.94
C ARG A 179 22.94 35.61 27.36
N PHE A 180 22.51 34.38 27.60
CA PHE A 180 21.12 34.05 27.93
C PHE A 180 20.96 33.74 29.43
N ASP A 181 19.71 33.47 29.85
CA ASP A 181 19.35 33.30 31.26
C ASP A 181 20.06 32.11 31.93
N ASN A 182 20.48 31.12 31.15
CA ASN A 182 21.30 29.99 31.58
C ASN A 182 22.77 30.39 31.90
N GLY A 183 23.14 31.66 31.68
CA GLY A 183 24.49 32.19 31.86
C GLY A 183 25.46 31.81 30.74
N HIS A 184 25.02 31.03 29.75
CA HIS A 184 25.84 30.60 28.63
C HIS A 184 25.86 31.65 27.53
N CYS A 185 27.03 31.72 26.87
CA CYS A 185 27.22 32.48 25.65
C CYS A 185 26.57 31.74 24.50
N GLY A 186 26.00 32.42 23.50
CA GLY A 186 25.49 31.69 22.35
C GLY A 186 24.60 32.50 21.44
N LEU A 187 23.65 31.80 20.82
CA LEU A 187 22.62 32.40 20.01
C LEU A 187 21.25 31.73 20.20
N GLU A 188 20.21 32.51 19.99
CA GLU A 188 18.80 32.10 19.93
C GLU A 188 18.27 32.44 18.54
N ALA A 189 17.87 31.42 17.79
CA ALA A 189 17.34 31.57 16.45
C ALA A 189 15.84 31.27 16.45
N THR A 190 15.02 32.24 16.03
CA THR A 190 13.58 32.02 15.84
C THR A 190 13.33 31.48 14.44
N LEU A 191 12.61 30.37 14.34
CA LEU A 191 12.24 29.74 13.08
C LEU A 191 11.11 30.51 12.38
N HIS A 192 11.21 30.63 11.05
CA HIS A 192 10.13 31.14 10.19
C HIS A 192 9.76 30.09 9.14
N LEU A 193 8.63 29.40 9.34
CA LEU A 193 8.11 28.39 8.43
C LEU A 193 6.58 28.48 8.39
N PRO A 194 6.01 29.47 7.65
CA PRO A 194 4.57 29.75 7.68
C PRO A 194 3.70 28.55 7.28
N ASP A 195 4.20 27.69 6.39
CA ASP A 195 3.52 26.46 5.96
C ASP A 195 3.56 25.33 7.01
N HIS A 196 4.39 25.46 8.05
CA HIS A 196 4.60 24.47 9.09
C HIS A 196 4.36 25.08 10.48
N LYS A 197 3.09 25.26 10.86
CA LYS A 197 2.68 25.83 12.16
C LYS A 197 3.30 25.19 13.40
N ARG A 198 3.71 23.91 13.31
CA ARG A 198 4.39 23.22 14.42
C ARG A 198 5.82 23.74 14.66
N LEU A 199 6.43 24.34 13.64
CA LEU A 199 7.81 24.84 13.64
C LEU A 199 7.87 26.37 13.63
N ASP A 200 6.90 27.03 13.01
CA ASP A 200 6.88 28.49 12.90
C ASP A 200 6.89 29.17 14.28
N GLY A 201 7.77 30.17 14.44
CA GLY A 201 7.94 30.93 15.66
C GLY A 201 8.61 30.18 16.82
N LYS A 202 9.01 28.91 16.63
CA LYS A 202 9.77 28.12 17.61
C LYS A 202 11.22 28.58 17.67
N ALA A 203 11.89 28.34 18.80
CA ALA A 203 13.25 28.76 19.04
C ALA A 203 14.24 27.58 19.02
N LEU A 204 15.40 27.82 18.41
CA LEU A 204 16.60 26.99 18.54
C LEU A 204 17.61 27.76 19.38
N TRP A 205 18.10 27.15 20.46
CA TRP A 205 19.17 27.69 21.28
C TRP A 205 20.45 26.92 21.02
N LEU A 206 21.53 27.67 20.76
CA LEU A 206 22.87 27.14 20.59
C LEU A 206 23.77 27.80 21.62
N ASP A 207 24.10 27.05 22.66
CA ASP A 207 24.97 27.48 23.75
C ASP A 207 26.42 27.11 23.43
N TYR A 208 27.32 28.07 23.58
CA TYR A 208 28.76 27.94 23.48
C TYR A 208 29.37 27.83 24.88
N ASP A 209 30.03 26.69 25.14
CA ASP A 209 30.82 26.49 26.35
C ASP A 209 32.23 27.06 26.15
N GLU A 210 32.49 28.20 26.78
CA GLU A 210 33.77 28.91 26.72
C GLU A 210 34.94 28.08 27.29
N ARG A 211 34.69 27.09 28.17
CA ARG A 211 35.75 26.24 28.73
C ARG A 211 36.18 25.12 27.80
N THR A 212 35.23 24.48 27.13
CA THR A 212 35.48 23.31 26.29
C THR A 212 35.49 23.63 24.80
N SER A 213 35.13 24.86 24.43
CA SER A 213 34.85 25.28 23.05
C SER A 213 33.80 24.40 22.36
N ALA A 214 32.91 23.77 23.14
CA ALA A 214 31.85 22.91 22.63
C ALA A 214 30.55 23.70 22.43
N TRP A 215 29.71 23.20 21.54
CA TRP A 215 28.38 23.73 21.29
C TRP A 215 27.33 22.73 21.78
N ASN A 216 26.38 23.22 22.57
CA ASN A 216 25.18 22.48 22.95
C ASN A 216 23.97 23.06 22.23
N CYS A 217 23.07 22.18 21.76
CA CYS A 217 21.88 22.58 21.03
C CYS A 217 20.63 22.15 21.80
N SER A 218 19.65 23.04 21.90
CA SER A 218 18.35 22.76 22.49
C SER A 218 17.24 23.54 21.77
N SER A 219 15.98 23.20 22.02
CA SER A 219 14.83 23.82 21.36
C SER A 219 13.54 23.60 22.13
N ASP A 220 12.53 24.44 21.89
CA ASP A 220 11.15 24.24 22.33
C ASP A 220 10.33 23.32 21.39
N LEU A 221 10.98 22.78 20.36
CA LEU A 221 10.43 21.77 19.48
C LEU A 221 10.38 20.38 20.14
N ASP A 222 9.46 19.56 19.65
CA ASP A 222 9.37 18.15 20.04
C ASP A 222 10.63 17.38 19.57
N ASP A 223 11.24 16.59 20.47
CA ASP A 223 12.45 15.81 20.20
C ASP A 223 12.38 14.96 18.92
N ARG A 224 11.17 14.51 18.52
CA ARG A 224 11.00 13.72 17.30
C ARG A 224 11.40 14.47 16.03
N VAL A 225 11.23 15.79 16.00
CA VAL A 225 11.59 16.63 14.84
C VAL A 225 12.99 17.22 14.96
N LEU A 226 13.67 17.03 16.10
CA LEU A 226 15.03 17.51 16.31
C LEU A 226 16.09 16.50 15.80
N PRO A 227 17.23 16.98 15.28
CA PRO A 227 18.44 16.17 15.13
C PRO A 227 18.93 15.64 16.48
N VAL A 228 19.62 14.50 16.48
CA VAL A 228 20.05 13.82 17.72
C VAL A 228 20.86 14.71 18.65
N HIS A 229 21.71 15.59 18.11
CA HIS A 229 22.56 16.48 18.89
C HIS A 229 21.82 17.67 19.53
N CYS A 230 20.53 17.86 19.22
CA CYS A 230 19.68 18.90 19.79
C CYS A 230 18.58 18.34 20.71
N ARG A 231 18.56 17.02 20.94
CA ARG A 231 17.51 16.36 21.75
C ARG A 231 17.89 16.32 23.22
N GLY A 232 16.87 16.41 24.09
CA GLY A 232 17.03 16.25 25.54
C GLY A 232 17.77 17.40 26.22
N GLY A 233 17.68 18.60 25.62
CA GLY A 233 18.18 19.85 26.19
C GLY A 233 17.29 20.40 27.31
#